data_AF-A0A1R4J2D6-F1
#
_entry.id   AF-A0A1R4J2D6-F1
#
_cell.length_a   1.000
_cell.length_b   1.000
_cell.length_c   1.000
_cell.angle_alpha   90.00
_cell.angle_beta   90.00
_cell.angle_gamma   90.00
#
_symmetry.space_group_name_H-M   'P 1'
#
loop_
_entity.id
_entity.type
_entity.pdbx_description
1 polymer ?
#
loop_
_entity_poly.entity_id
_entity_poly.type
_entity_poly.pdbx_seq_one_letter_code
_entity_poly.pdbx_strand_id
1 'polypeptide(L)' 'MFSIFKSDPSKKLRKEYDAKLEQGMQAQRKGDIKSYAMLSAEAEKNLE' A
#
# COMPACT_ATOMS: atom_id res chain seq x y z
N MET A 1 -32.00 10.20 -5.47
CA MET A 1 -31.20 9.26 -6.27
C MET A 1 -29.75 9.76 -6.37
N PHE A 2 -28.97 9.80 -5.27
CA PHE A 2 -27.53 10.16 -5.27
C PHE A 2 -26.88 9.70 -3.96
N SER A 3 -26.61 8.40 -3.84
CA SER A 3 -25.81 7.88 -2.72
C SER A 3 -24.81 6.86 -3.26
N ILE A 4 -23.88 7.32 -4.11
CA ILE A 4 -22.95 6.44 -4.83
C ILE A 4 -21.48 6.57 -4.40
N PHE A 5 -21.15 7.45 -3.45
CA PHE A 5 -19.78 7.60 -2.98
C PHE A 5 -19.69 7.61 -1.46
N LYS A 6 -20.22 6.56 -0.81
CA LYS A 6 -19.64 6.18 0.48
C LYS A 6 -18.25 5.63 0.17
N SER A 7 -17.25 6.52 0.23
CA SER A 7 -15.84 6.13 0.19
C SER A 7 -15.61 5.23 1.37
N ASP A 8 -15.62 3.93 1.14
CA ASP A 8 -15.34 2.95 2.17
C ASP A 8 -13.86 3.16 2.58
N PRO A 9 -13.59 3.69 3.79
CA PRO A 9 -12.22 4.02 4.19
C PRO A 9 -11.32 2.78 4.18
N SER A 10 -11.91 1.60 4.40
CA SER A 10 -11.26 0.30 4.24
C SER A 10 -10.69 0.06 2.83
N LYS A 11 -11.43 0.45 1.78
CA LYS A 11 -10.98 0.32 0.39
C LYS A 11 -9.85 1.28 0.04
N LYS A 12 -9.81 2.45 0.68
CA LYS A 12 -8.69 3.41 0.52
C LYS A 12 -7.42 2.86 1.16
N LEU A 13 -7.51 2.39 2.39
CA LEU A 13 -6.39 1.75 3.11
C LEU A 13 -5.83 0.56 2.34
N ARG A 14 -6.71 -0.31 1.80
CA ARG A 14 -6.30 -1.44 0.96
C ARG A 14 -5.52 -0.99 -0.29
N LYS A 15 -5.99 0.07 -0.97
CA LYS A 15 -5.32 0.62 -2.15
C LYS A 15 -3.94 1.18 -1.84
N GLU A 16 -3.80 1.89 -0.72
CA GLU A 16 -2.51 2.44 -0.30
C GLU A 16 -1.53 1.33 0.09
N TYR A 17 -2.01 0.31 0.80
CA TYR A 17 -1.25 -0.90 1.08
C TYR A 17 -0.74 -1.57 -0.20
N ASP A 18 -1.64 -1.86 -1.15
CA ASP A 18 -1.29 -2.53 -2.41
C ASP A 18 -0.26 -1.70 -3.21
N ALA A 19 -0.39 -0.37 -3.22
CA ALA A 19 0.55 0.52 -3.89
C ALA A 19 1.95 0.49 -3.27
N LYS A 20 2.05 0.50 -1.93
CA LYS A 20 3.34 0.41 -1.22
C LYS A 20 4.00 -0.95 -1.43
N LEU A 21 3.22 -2.02 -1.46
CA LEU A 21 3.70 -3.37 -1.72
C LEU A 21 4.25 -3.51 -3.14
N GLU A 22 3.57 -2.92 -4.13
CA GLU A 22 4.06 -2.87 -5.52
C GLU A 22 5.37 -2.08 -5.63
N GLN A 23 5.48 -0.94 -4.94
CA GLN A 23 6.73 -0.17 -4.87
C GLN A 23 7.86 -0.97 -4.22
N GLY A 24 7.56 -1.69 -3.14
CA GLY A 24 8.50 -2.59 -2.49
C GLY A 24 9.00 -3.68 -3.44
N MET A 25 8.11 -4.34 -4.19
CA MET A 25 8.50 -5.35 -5.18
C MET A 25 9.37 -4.76 -6.29
N GLN A 26 9.10 -3.53 -6.73
CA GLN A 26 9.96 -2.85 -7.69
C GLN A 26 11.35 -2.54 -7.11
N ALA A 27 11.44 -2.13 -5.85
CA ALA A 27 12.70 -1.91 -5.15
C ALA A 27 13.50 -3.22 -5.03
N GLN A 28 12.84 -4.32 -4.65
CA GLN A 28 13.44 -5.64 -4.58
C GLN A 28 13.98 -6.10 -5.93
N ARG A 29 13.23 -5.90 -7.02
CA ARG A 29 13.68 -6.21 -8.40
C ARG A 29 14.89 -5.40 -8.83
N LYS A 30 15.04 -4.18 -8.30
CA LYS A 30 16.21 -3.31 -8.53
C LYS A 30 17.39 -3.62 -7.60
N GLY A 31 17.22 -4.56 -6.66
CA GLY A 31 18.24 -4.90 -5.65
C GLY A 31 18.31 -3.94 -4.46
N ASP A 32 17.35 -3.02 -4.33
CA ASP A 32 17.26 -2.08 -3.21
C ASP A 32 16.47 -2.70 -2.05
N ILE A 33 17.16 -3.56 -1.29
CA ILE A 33 16.57 -4.29 -0.17
C ILE A 33 16.19 -3.34 0.99
N LYS A 34 16.90 -2.23 1.15
CA LYS A 34 16.60 -1.25 2.20
C LYS A 34 15.27 -0.57 1.94
N SER A 35 15.05 -0.10 0.70
CA SER A 35 13.77 0.49 0.32
C SER A 35 12.64 -0.54 0.36
N TYR A 36 12.88 -1.79 -0.04
CA TYR A 36 11.89 -2.86 0.10
C TYR A 36 11.46 -3.06 1.56
N ALA A 37 12.41 -3.23 2.49
CA ALA A 37 12.11 -3.44 3.91
C ALA A 37 11.34 -2.26 4.50
N MET A 38 11.71 -1.02 4.14
CA MET A 38 11.02 0.18 4.58
C MET A 38 9.58 0.26 4.03
N LEU A 39 9.40 0.05 2.72
CA LEU A 39 8.09 0.11 2.06
C LEU A 39 7.15 -0.99 2.53
N SER A 40 7.67 -2.20 2.76
CA SER A 40 6.90 -3.32 3.33
C SER A 40 6.46 -3.05 4.76
N ALA A 41 7.35 -2.57 5.63
CA ALA A 41 6.98 -2.22 7.00
C ALA A 41 5.95 -1.07 7.06
N GLU A 42 6.07 -0.11 6.15
CA GLU A 42 5.14 1.01 6.06
C GLU A 42 3.78 0.61 5.48
N ALA A 43 3.74 -0.42 4.62
CA ALA A 43 2.50 -1.03 4.16
C ALA A 43 1.81 -1.77 5.31
N GLU A 44 2.52 -2.62 6.06
CA GLU A 44 1.98 -3.37 7.20
C GLU A 44 1.41 -2.46 8.28
N LYS A 45 2.10 -1.35 8.58
CA LYS A 45 1.62 -0.34 9.55
C LYS A 45 0.27 0.28 9.19
N ASN A 46 -0.10 0.33 7.91
CA ASN A 46 -1.38 0.90 7.47
C ASN A 46 -2.55 -0.11 7.55
N LEU A 47 -2.28 -1.38 7.86
CA LEU A 47 -3.28 -2.44 8.01
C LEU A 47 -3.61 -2.81 9.48
N GLU A 48 -2.79 -2.36 10.45
CA GLU A 48 -3.10 -2.43 11.90
C GLU A 48 -4.07 -1.32 12.34
#